data_AF-I3EGU8-F1
#
_entry.id   AF-I3EGU8-F1
#
_cell.length_a   1.000
_cell.length_b   1.000
_cell.length_c   1.000
_cell.angle_alpha   90.00
_cell.angle_beta   90.00
_cell.angle_gamma   90.00
#
_symmetry.space_group_name_H-M   'P 1'
#
loop_
_entity.id
_entity.type
_entity.pdbx_description
1 polymer ?
#
loop_
_entity_poly.entity_id
_entity_poly.type
_entity_poly.pdbx_seq_one_letter_code
_entity_poly.pdbx_strand_id
1 'polypeptide(L)'
;MERVHSKCAHSKHTGILTKAEIGYGGWAWLIISLCLINYQICMNGRMYELFSLLVTESLQCLKQYTILFFLLVNVVRWAIIYFASEQLSSSIVYGTISFCIAMESILGFSGVSGYIGVILRYLSLTQLMKGISYILVRREVAILGIDDQTIEKPKEEVSLLKFIILPTLCYQREYPVLPNISRYNVLVYILLLPPSALLTYYSLRVKCYSFGLKFWDEPSLDTYINIFLWSNLGWASGFIFVFIGIFGLLGELTRFGDQSFFEAWWNASVSTYWRKWNSQVHKWIKRHVHRALIKRNITTRSSRIIIFIVSGIVHEYIIGDVLNYRGIGFITMASQVPLDTFIKFGMQWVKLNQEFAATVAFNVIGAPCLVLVSVMPKDFFKDAIKS
;
A
#
# COMPACT_ATOMS: atom_id res chain seq x y z
N MET A 1 -21.20 -25.45 -7.55
CA MET A 1 -20.19 -24.99 -6.56
C MET A 1 -20.22 -23.46 -6.57
N GLU A 2 -20.41 -22.79 -5.43
CA GLU A 2 -20.54 -21.31 -5.42
C GLU A 2 -19.16 -20.64 -5.67
N ARG A 3 -19.15 -19.61 -6.54
CA ARG A 3 -17.96 -18.83 -6.91
C ARG A 3 -17.35 -18.12 -5.68
N VAL A 4 -16.06 -18.34 -5.43
CA VAL A 4 -15.32 -17.69 -4.35
C VAL A 4 -14.35 -16.66 -4.94
N HIS A 5 -13.50 -17.13 -5.85
CA HIS A 5 -12.34 -16.38 -6.33
C HIS A 5 -12.59 -15.64 -7.63
N SER A 6 -13.59 -16.01 -8.44
CA SER A 6 -13.89 -15.43 -9.75
C SER A 6 -14.99 -14.36 -9.72
N LYS A 7 -15.70 -14.17 -8.61
CA LYS A 7 -16.70 -13.09 -8.44
C LYS A 7 -16.10 -11.70 -8.76
N CYS A 8 -16.83 -10.86 -9.49
CA CYS A 8 -16.38 -9.57 -9.99
C CYS A 8 -15.88 -8.67 -8.86
N ALA A 9 -14.75 -8.02 -9.11
CA ALA A 9 -14.11 -7.07 -8.21
C ALA A 9 -14.07 -5.64 -8.78
N HIS A 10 -14.47 -5.47 -10.05
CA HIS A 10 -14.31 -4.23 -10.81
C HIS A 10 -15.64 -3.73 -11.37
N SER A 11 -15.98 -2.50 -11.01
CA SER A 11 -17.07 -1.71 -11.58
C SER A 11 -16.48 -0.51 -12.32
N LYS A 12 -17.11 -0.05 -13.40
CA LYS A 12 -16.59 1.08 -14.16
C LYS A 12 -16.78 2.33 -13.30
N HIS A 13 -15.69 3.02 -13.06
CA HIS A 13 -15.70 4.22 -12.27
C HIS A 13 -14.93 5.30 -13.01
N THR A 14 -15.56 6.47 -13.13
CA THR A 14 -14.94 7.66 -13.70
C THR A 14 -13.60 7.93 -13.03
N GLY A 15 -12.66 8.45 -13.81
CA GLY A 15 -11.27 8.53 -13.40
C GLY A 15 -11.04 9.33 -12.12
N ILE A 16 -9.89 9.12 -11.48
CA ILE A 16 -9.54 9.76 -10.19
C ILE A 16 -9.71 11.28 -10.28
N LEU A 17 -9.25 11.88 -11.39
CA LEU A 17 -9.34 13.32 -11.61
C LEU A 17 -10.77 13.86 -11.71
N THR A 18 -11.72 13.01 -12.11
CA THR A 18 -13.15 13.33 -12.19
C THR A 18 -13.95 12.93 -10.96
N LYS A 19 -13.45 11.97 -10.16
CA LYS A 19 -14.07 11.52 -8.91
C LYS A 19 -13.64 12.33 -7.70
N ALA A 20 -12.43 12.89 -7.71
CA ALA A 20 -11.98 13.64 -6.56
C ALA A 20 -12.87 14.86 -6.37
N GLU A 21 -13.31 15.02 -5.13
CA GLU A 21 -14.02 16.16 -4.54
C GLU A 21 -13.34 17.53 -4.80
N ILE A 22 -12.16 17.51 -5.45
CA ILE A 22 -11.32 18.60 -5.91
C ILE A 22 -11.95 19.35 -7.11
N GLY A 23 -12.87 18.73 -7.86
CA GLY A 23 -13.56 19.37 -9.00
C GLY A 23 -12.66 19.63 -10.21
N TYR A 24 -13.27 20.09 -11.33
CA TYR A 24 -12.51 20.50 -12.51
C TYR A 24 -11.59 21.69 -12.15
N GLY A 25 -10.28 21.49 -12.31
CA GLY A 25 -9.26 22.52 -12.06
C GLY A 25 -8.66 22.55 -10.65
N GLY A 26 -9.25 21.89 -9.65
CA GLY A 26 -8.64 21.86 -8.30
C GLY A 26 -7.30 21.11 -8.26
N TRP A 27 -7.04 20.24 -9.24
CA TRP A 27 -5.73 19.59 -9.42
C TRP A 27 -4.62 20.57 -9.74
N ALA A 28 -4.93 21.67 -10.45
CA ALA A 28 -3.96 22.73 -10.71
C ALA A 28 -3.54 23.39 -9.39
N TRP A 29 -4.51 23.67 -8.51
CA TRP A 29 -4.22 24.20 -7.18
C TRP A 29 -3.43 23.22 -6.33
N LEU A 30 -3.74 21.93 -6.37
CA LEU A 30 -2.94 20.92 -5.66
C LEU A 30 -1.48 20.92 -6.13
N ILE A 31 -1.25 20.92 -7.44
CA ILE A 31 0.10 20.97 -8.01
C ILE A 31 0.80 22.27 -7.62
N ILE A 32 0.12 23.42 -7.74
CA ILE A 32 0.66 24.73 -7.33
C ILE A 32 1.03 24.71 -5.84
N SER A 33 0.15 24.24 -4.95
CA SER A 33 0.42 24.15 -3.52
C SER A 33 1.62 23.25 -3.23
N LEU A 34 1.70 22.07 -3.86
CA LEU A 34 2.86 21.18 -3.71
C LEU A 34 4.13 21.85 -4.21
N CYS A 35 4.09 22.54 -5.35
CA CYS A 35 5.24 23.28 -5.88
C CYS A 35 5.64 24.44 -4.98
N LEU A 36 4.70 25.18 -4.38
CA LEU A 36 4.98 26.28 -3.45
C LEU A 36 5.56 25.79 -2.11
N ILE A 37 5.06 24.68 -1.57
CA ILE A 37 5.63 24.03 -0.39
C ILE A 37 7.07 23.58 -0.70
N ASN A 38 7.29 22.99 -1.86
CA ASN A 38 8.62 22.60 -2.31
C ASN A 38 9.49 23.82 -2.67
N TYR A 39 8.93 24.95 -3.08
CA TYR A 39 9.69 26.16 -3.41
C TYR A 39 10.53 26.64 -2.22
N GLN A 40 9.99 26.58 -1.00
CA GLN A 40 10.79 26.90 0.19
C GLN A 40 11.94 25.90 0.41
N ILE A 41 11.73 24.62 0.06
CA ILE A 41 12.80 23.60 0.08
C ILE A 41 13.86 23.94 -0.98
N CYS A 42 13.42 24.37 -2.16
CA CYS A 42 14.26 24.75 -3.29
C CYS A 42 15.09 26.01 -3.06
N MET A 43 14.48 27.07 -2.53
CA MET A 43 15.13 28.37 -2.34
C MET A 43 16.15 28.39 -1.22
N ASN A 44 16.07 27.45 -0.26
CA ASN A 44 17.03 27.35 0.82
C ASN A 44 18.38 26.75 0.39
N GLY A 45 18.63 26.55 -0.92
CA GLY A 45 19.89 25.97 -1.44
C GLY A 45 20.09 24.48 -1.14
N ARG A 46 19.17 23.86 -0.39
CA ARG A 46 19.25 22.46 0.08
C ARG A 46 18.90 21.43 -0.98
N MET A 47 18.45 21.83 -2.18
CA MET A 47 18.06 20.86 -3.21
C MET A 47 19.22 20.00 -3.68
N TYR A 48 20.39 20.59 -3.86
CA TYR A 48 21.58 19.83 -4.23
C TYR A 48 21.92 18.80 -3.14
N GLU A 49 21.88 19.19 -1.87
CA GLU A 49 22.11 18.29 -0.74
C GLU A 49 21.06 17.17 -0.67
N LEU A 50 19.78 17.49 -0.89
CA LEU A 50 18.69 16.51 -0.89
C LEU A 50 18.82 15.49 -2.02
N PHE A 51 19.12 15.96 -3.24
CA PHE A 51 19.37 15.06 -4.36
C PHE A 51 20.63 14.23 -4.14
N SER A 52 21.71 14.84 -3.64
CA SER A 52 22.94 14.12 -3.31
C SER A 52 22.70 13.05 -2.24
N LEU A 53 21.93 13.37 -1.18
CA LEU A 53 21.53 12.42 -0.16
C LEU A 53 20.69 11.29 -0.74
N LEU A 54 19.66 11.62 -1.53
CA LEU A 54 18.79 10.63 -2.18
C LEU A 54 19.60 9.68 -3.07
N VAL A 55 20.48 10.22 -3.91
CA VAL A 55 21.35 9.44 -4.80
C VAL A 55 22.31 8.58 -4.00
N THR A 56 22.95 9.12 -2.97
CA THR A 56 23.91 8.40 -2.13
C THR A 56 23.24 7.26 -1.38
N GLU A 57 22.11 7.51 -0.70
CA GLU A 57 21.32 6.47 -0.04
C GLU A 57 20.84 5.41 -1.04
N SER A 58 20.41 5.85 -2.23
CA SER A 58 19.98 4.93 -3.28
C SER A 58 21.12 4.02 -3.73
N LEU A 59 22.31 4.58 -4.01
CA LEU A 59 23.49 3.83 -4.44
C LEU A 59 24.02 2.89 -3.34
N GLN A 60 23.97 3.31 -2.07
CA GLN A 60 24.35 2.45 -0.93
C GLN A 60 23.41 1.25 -0.79
N CYS A 61 22.11 1.43 -1.04
CA CYS A 61 21.12 0.35 -0.97
C CYS A 61 21.13 -0.53 -2.25
N LEU A 62 21.53 0.03 -3.38
CA LEU A 62 21.64 -0.63 -4.68
C LEU A 62 22.99 -1.34 -4.84
N LYS A 63 23.20 -2.45 -4.12
CA LYS A 63 24.20 -3.43 -4.56
C LYS A 63 23.79 -3.91 -5.97
N GLN A 64 24.70 -3.95 -6.94
CA GLN A 64 24.39 -4.26 -8.35
C GLN A 64 23.52 -5.52 -8.54
N TYR A 65 23.66 -6.51 -7.66
CA TYR A 65 22.91 -7.77 -7.71
C TYR A 65 21.47 -7.67 -7.20
N THR A 66 21.10 -6.60 -6.48
CA THR A 66 19.81 -6.47 -5.81
C THR A 66 18.64 -6.34 -6.78
N ILE A 67 18.75 -5.42 -7.77
CA ILE A 67 17.70 -5.26 -8.80
C ILE A 67 17.60 -6.54 -9.61
N LEU A 68 18.75 -7.11 -10.01
CA LEU A 68 18.77 -8.34 -10.79
C LEU A 68 18.11 -9.50 -10.03
N PHE A 69 18.38 -9.63 -8.73
CA PHE A 69 17.77 -10.63 -7.87
C PHE A 69 16.25 -10.43 -7.75
N PHE A 70 15.81 -9.19 -7.54
CA PHE A 70 14.38 -8.85 -7.55
C PHE A 70 13.70 -9.21 -8.86
N LEU A 71 14.31 -8.86 -10.00
CA LEU A 71 13.79 -9.20 -11.32
C LEU A 71 13.74 -10.71 -11.52
N LEU A 72 14.82 -11.42 -11.16
CA LEU A 72 14.92 -12.88 -11.29
C LEU A 72 13.83 -13.58 -10.47
N VAL A 73 13.67 -13.22 -9.20
CA VAL A 73 12.63 -13.78 -8.31
C VAL A 73 11.25 -13.60 -8.92
N ASN A 74 10.95 -12.41 -9.46
CA ASN A 74 9.62 -12.13 -10.02
C ASN A 74 9.41 -12.80 -11.39
N VAL A 75 10.43 -12.87 -12.25
CA VAL A 75 10.35 -13.58 -13.54
C VAL A 75 10.14 -15.08 -13.33
N VAL A 76 10.96 -15.70 -12.46
CA VAL A 76 10.84 -17.12 -12.12
C VAL A 76 9.47 -17.41 -11.50
N ARG A 77 9.00 -16.56 -10.57
CA ARG A 77 7.67 -16.68 -9.98
C ARG A 77 6.58 -16.68 -11.05
N TRP A 78 6.59 -15.71 -11.96
CA TRP A 78 5.57 -15.63 -13.00
C TRP A 78 5.62 -16.80 -13.97
N ALA A 79 6.81 -17.31 -14.29
CA ALA A 79 6.96 -18.53 -15.09
C ALA A 79 6.31 -19.74 -14.40
N ILE A 80 6.61 -19.96 -13.11
CA ILE A 80 6.04 -21.07 -12.33
C ILE A 80 4.51 -20.92 -12.25
N ILE A 81 4.01 -19.72 -11.94
CA ILE A 81 2.58 -19.45 -11.83
C ILE A 81 1.87 -19.67 -13.16
N TYR A 82 2.48 -19.28 -14.29
CA TYR A 82 1.92 -19.49 -15.61
C TYR A 82 1.69 -20.97 -15.89
N PHE A 83 2.72 -21.81 -15.76
CA PHE A 83 2.59 -23.25 -15.97
C PHE A 83 1.65 -23.93 -14.95
N ALA A 84 1.72 -23.54 -13.68
CA ALA A 84 0.85 -24.08 -12.65
C ALA A 84 -0.63 -23.67 -12.83
N SER A 85 -0.90 -22.56 -13.51
CA SER A 85 -2.28 -22.09 -13.75
C SER A 85 -3.08 -22.93 -14.73
N GLU A 86 -2.43 -23.79 -15.50
CA GLU A 86 -3.08 -24.76 -16.39
C GLU A 86 -3.49 -26.04 -15.66
N GLN A 87 -3.00 -26.22 -14.43
CA GLN A 87 -3.26 -27.40 -13.63
C GLN A 87 -4.55 -27.24 -12.81
N LEU A 88 -5.41 -28.27 -12.82
CA LEU A 88 -6.66 -28.28 -12.04
C LEU A 88 -6.47 -28.78 -10.59
N SER A 89 -5.36 -29.47 -10.32
CA SER A 89 -5.05 -30.08 -9.03
C SER A 89 -4.90 -29.04 -7.92
N SER A 90 -5.69 -29.19 -6.84
CA SER A 90 -5.59 -28.35 -5.64
C SER A 90 -4.18 -28.36 -5.05
N SER A 91 -3.55 -29.53 -4.98
CA SER A 91 -2.25 -29.70 -4.32
C SER A 91 -1.14 -28.96 -5.08
N ILE A 92 -1.17 -28.99 -6.41
CA ILE A 92 -0.21 -28.26 -7.25
C ILE A 92 -0.40 -26.75 -7.08
N VAL A 93 -1.64 -26.26 -7.11
CA VAL A 93 -1.94 -24.83 -6.96
C VAL A 93 -1.53 -24.31 -5.59
N TYR A 94 -1.91 -24.98 -4.50
CA TYR A 94 -1.54 -24.54 -3.16
C TYR A 94 -0.04 -24.72 -2.89
N GLY A 95 0.58 -25.79 -3.38
CA GLY A 95 2.04 -25.97 -3.33
C GLY A 95 2.79 -24.86 -4.05
N THR A 96 2.30 -24.44 -5.23
CA THR A 96 2.85 -23.31 -5.98
C THR A 96 2.73 -21.99 -5.20
N ILE A 97 1.57 -21.73 -4.60
CA ILE A 97 1.37 -20.54 -3.77
C ILE A 97 2.34 -20.54 -2.58
N SER A 98 2.47 -21.66 -1.86
CA SER A 98 3.41 -21.80 -0.76
C SER A 98 4.86 -21.57 -1.20
N PHE A 99 5.25 -22.12 -2.34
CA PHE A 99 6.58 -21.90 -2.92
C PHE A 99 6.82 -20.42 -3.26
N CYS A 100 5.84 -19.75 -3.89
CA CYS A 100 5.95 -18.33 -4.23
C CYS A 100 6.03 -17.43 -2.99
N ILE A 101 5.36 -17.79 -1.90
CA ILE A 101 5.50 -17.13 -0.60
C ILE A 101 6.91 -17.34 -0.04
N ALA A 102 7.44 -18.56 -0.09
CA ALA A 102 8.80 -18.84 0.38
C ALA A 102 9.87 -18.05 -0.41
N MET A 103 9.65 -17.80 -1.71
CA MET A 103 10.54 -16.95 -2.50
C MET A 103 10.63 -15.51 -1.99
N GLU A 104 9.57 -14.96 -1.35
CA GLU A 104 9.64 -13.63 -0.71
C GLU A 104 10.62 -13.63 0.47
N SER A 105 10.66 -14.71 1.26
CA SER A 105 11.61 -14.82 2.36
C SER A 105 13.05 -14.72 1.87
N ILE A 106 13.37 -15.32 0.71
CA ILE A 106 14.71 -15.21 0.10
C ILE A 106 15.04 -13.75 -0.26
N LEU A 107 14.05 -13.00 -0.75
CA LEU A 107 14.21 -11.57 -1.05
C LEU A 107 14.38 -10.72 0.22
N GLY A 108 13.81 -11.15 1.34
CA GLY A 108 14.07 -10.56 2.66
C GLY A 108 15.52 -10.78 3.13
N PHE A 109 16.14 -11.91 2.79
CA PHE A 109 17.52 -12.24 3.19
C PHE A 109 18.59 -11.71 2.22
N SER A 110 18.23 -11.19 1.06
CA SER A 110 19.19 -10.72 0.04
C SER A 110 19.91 -9.42 0.43
N GLY A 111 19.66 -8.89 1.64
CA GLY A 111 20.37 -7.74 2.20
C GLY A 111 19.92 -6.40 1.64
N VAL A 112 18.72 -6.33 1.05
CA VAL A 112 18.14 -5.06 0.62
C VAL A 112 17.61 -4.30 1.83
N SER A 113 18.17 -3.12 2.08
CA SER A 113 17.81 -2.27 3.20
C SER A 113 17.35 -0.88 2.74
N GLY A 114 16.76 -0.14 3.66
CA GLY A 114 16.35 1.25 3.46
C GLY A 114 15.14 1.40 2.56
N TYR A 115 14.87 2.62 2.10
CA TYR A 115 13.68 2.94 1.31
C TYR A 115 13.57 2.12 0.02
N ILE A 116 14.70 1.85 -0.65
CA ILE A 116 14.70 1.00 -1.85
C ILE A 116 14.29 -0.44 -1.49
N GLY A 117 14.75 -0.96 -0.36
CA GLY A 117 14.32 -2.28 0.12
C GLY A 117 12.84 -2.37 0.42
N VAL A 118 12.29 -1.34 1.05
CA VAL A 118 10.83 -1.21 1.25
C VAL A 118 10.09 -1.24 -0.10
N ILE A 119 10.53 -0.44 -1.07
CA ILE A 119 9.90 -0.36 -2.40
C ILE A 119 9.99 -1.70 -3.14
N LEU A 120 11.16 -2.34 -3.18
CA LEU A 120 11.35 -3.61 -3.88
C LEU A 120 10.51 -4.74 -3.25
N ARG A 121 10.46 -4.84 -1.92
CA ARG A 121 9.59 -5.82 -1.24
C ARG A 121 8.12 -5.53 -1.48
N TYR A 122 7.70 -4.27 -1.44
CA TYR A 122 6.32 -3.88 -1.75
C TYR A 122 5.93 -4.26 -3.19
N LEU A 123 6.79 -3.98 -4.17
CA LEU A 123 6.56 -4.35 -5.57
C LEU A 123 6.56 -5.87 -5.75
N SER A 124 7.48 -6.59 -5.10
CA SER A 124 7.55 -8.05 -5.15
C SER A 124 6.29 -8.68 -4.57
N LEU A 125 5.85 -8.21 -3.41
CA LEU A 125 4.60 -8.65 -2.79
C LEU A 125 3.37 -8.34 -3.66
N THR A 126 3.35 -7.19 -4.31
CA THR A 126 2.30 -6.83 -5.28
C THR A 126 2.21 -7.89 -6.39
N GLN A 127 3.35 -8.33 -6.92
CA GLN A 127 3.40 -9.40 -7.93
C GLN A 127 2.97 -10.76 -7.36
N LEU A 128 3.35 -11.09 -6.11
CA LEU A 128 2.87 -12.30 -5.44
C LEU A 128 1.34 -12.30 -5.30
N MET A 129 0.75 -11.20 -4.83
CA MET A 129 -0.70 -11.07 -4.67
C MET A 129 -1.42 -11.20 -6.02
N LYS A 130 -0.91 -10.55 -7.07
CA LYS A 130 -1.44 -10.70 -8.44
C LYS A 130 -1.35 -12.15 -8.92
N GLY A 131 -0.22 -12.81 -8.70
CA GLY A 131 0.01 -14.20 -9.08
C GLY A 131 -0.94 -15.17 -8.37
N ILE A 132 -1.16 -15.00 -7.06
CA ILE A 132 -2.17 -15.76 -6.30
C ILE A 132 -3.58 -15.54 -6.87
N SER A 133 -3.92 -14.30 -7.23
CA SER A 133 -5.21 -14.01 -7.84
C SER A 133 -5.36 -14.71 -9.20
N TYR A 134 -4.33 -14.63 -10.04
CA TYR A 134 -4.30 -15.25 -11.37
C TYR A 134 -4.51 -16.77 -11.32
N ILE A 135 -3.73 -17.49 -10.51
CA ILE A 135 -3.81 -18.96 -10.44
C ILE A 135 -5.14 -19.44 -9.87
N LEU A 136 -5.67 -18.76 -8.84
CA LEU A 136 -6.95 -19.13 -8.21
C LEU A 136 -8.14 -18.87 -9.14
N VAL A 137 -8.14 -17.73 -9.84
CA VAL A 137 -9.22 -17.37 -10.77
C VAL A 137 -9.18 -18.25 -12.00
N ARG A 138 -8.02 -18.48 -12.64
CA ARG A 138 -7.94 -19.35 -13.83
C ARG A 138 -8.44 -20.75 -13.53
N ARG A 139 -8.03 -21.32 -12.39
CA ARG A 139 -8.51 -22.62 -11.92
C ARG A 139 -10.02 -22.64 -11.69
N GLU A 140 -10.58 -21.66 -10.97
CA GLU A 140 -12.02 -21.64 -10.69
C GLU A 140 -12.84 -21.48 -11.98
N VAL A 141 -12.41 -20.65 -12.93
CA VAL A 141 -13.09 -20.52 -14.23
C VAL A 141 -12.95 -21.78 -15.08
N ALA A 142 -11.81 -22.47 -15.05
CA ALA A 142 -11.64 -23.75 -15.74
C ALA A 142 -12.57 -24.84 -15.20
N ILE A 143 -12.83 -24.85 -13.88
CA ILE A 143 -13.76 -25.80 -13.24
C ILE A 143 -15.23 -25.45 -13.53
N LEU A 144 -15.58 -24.17 -13.52
CA LEU A 144 -16.97 -23.73 -13.62
C LEU A 144 -17.45 -23.49 -15.07
N GLY A 145 -16.54 -23.36 -16.03
CA GLY A 145 -16.85 -23.14 -17.45
C GLY A 145 -17.51 -21.79 -17.76
N ILE A 146 -17.64 -20.88 -16.78
CA ILE A 146 -18.35 -19.61 -16.91
C ILE A 146 -17.49 -18.48 -16.36
N ASP A 147 -17.35 -17.39 -17.12
CA ASP A 147 -16.69 -16.16 -16.68
C ASP A 147 -17.71 -15.15 -16.09
N ASP A 148 -17.23 -14.10 -15.42
CA ASP A 148 -18.10 -13.13 -14.77
C ASP A 148 -18.79 -12.17 -15.75
N GLN A 149 -20.08 -12.40 -15.98
CA GLN A 149 -20.91 -11.58 -16.87
C GLN A 149 -21.24 -10.17 -16.31
N THR A 150 -20.92 -9.89 -15.04
CA THR A 150 -21.28 -8.62 -14.38
C THR A 150 -20.34 -7.45 -14.71
N ILE A 151 -19.29 -7.68 -15.50
CA ILE A 151 -18.32 -6.63 -15.88
C ILE A 151 -18.98 -5.62 -16.82
N GLU A 152 -18.91 -4.34 -16.43
CA GLU A 152 -19.47 -3.22 -17.19
C GLU A 152 -18.78 -3.00 -18.56
N LYS A 153 -19.57 -2.62 -19.57
CA LYS A 153 -19.09 -2.34 -20.93
C LYS A 153 -18.60 -0.87 -21.07
N PRO A 154 -17.62 -0.56 -21.95
CA PRO A 154 -16.85 -1.48 -22.77
C PRO A 154 -15.82 -2.24 -21.93
N LYS A 155 -15.55 -3.49 -22.33
CA LYS A 155 -14.59 -4.39 -21.69
C LYS A 155 -13.68 -5.04 -22.72
N GLU A 156 -12.48 -5.40 -22.30
CA GLU A 156 -11.45 -6.00 -23.16
C GLU A 156 -10.84 -7.21 -22.44
N GLU A 157 -10.57 -8.29 -23.17
CA GLU A 157 -9.78 -9.41 -22.65
C GLU A 157 -8.32 -8.99 -22.51
N VAL A 158 -7.68 -9.39 -21.41
CA VAL A 158 -6.36 -8.90 -21.03
C VAL A 158 -5.34 -10.04 -20.99
N SER A 159 -4.24 -9.85 -21.74
CA SER A 159 -3.09 -10.75 -21.69
C SER A 159 -2.42 -10.72 -20.32
N LEU A 160 -1.67 -11.79 -19.99
CA LEU A 160 -0.93 -11.88 -18.73
C LEU A 160 -0.01 -10.67 -18.51
N LEU A 161 0.75 -10.27 -19.54
CA LEU A 161 1.67 -9.14 -19.46
C LEU A 161 0.95 -7.82 -19.16
N LYS A 162 -0.22 -7.60 -19.77
CA LYS A 162 -1.03 -6.41 -19.48
C LYS A 162 -1.56 -6.46 -18.04
N PHE A 163 -2.01 -7.61 -17.53
CA PHE A 163 -2.42 -7.76 -16.12
C PHE A 163 -1.30 -7.47 -15.11
N ILE A 164 -0.07 -7.90 -15.41
CA ILE A 164 1.10 -7.63 -14.56
C ILE A 164 1.30 -6.11 -14.37
N ILE A 165 0.96 -5.30 -15.36
CA ILE A 165 1.11 -3.83 -15.35
C ILE A 165 -0.14 -3.12 -14.81
N LEU A 166 -1.35 -3.68 -14.98
CA LEU A 166 -2.60 -3.06 -14.53
C LEU A 166 -2.55 -2.65 -13.04
N PRO A 167 -3.09 -1.48 -12.64
CA PRO A 167 -3.08 -1.03 -11.24
C PRO A 167 -4.14 -1.74 -10.39
N THR A 168 -4.26 -3.06 -10.50
CA THR A 168 -5.15 -3.88 -9.69
C THR A 168 -4.51 -5.21 -9.28
N LEU A 169 -4.95 -5.72 -8.14
CA LEU A 169 -4.49 -7.00 -7.58
C LEU A 169 -5.41 -8.18 -7.96
N CYS A 170 -6.63 -7.90 -8.41
CA CYS A 170 -7.65 -8.92 -8.65
C CYS A 170 -7.67 -9.31 -10.13
N TYR A 171 -7.27 -10.54 -10.45
CA TYR A 171 -7.33 -11.04 -11.82
C TYR A 171 -8.77 -11.26 -12.30
N GLN A 172 -9.06 -10.82 -13.52
CA GLN A 172 -10.25 -11.12 -14.31
C GLN A 172 -9.78 -11.35 -15.77
N ARG A 173 -10.53 -12.13 -16.57
CA ARG A 173 -10.17 -12.31 -17.99
C ARG A 173 -10.46 -11.04 -18.77
N GLU A 174 -11.64 -10.47 -18.53
CA GLU A 174 -12.06 -9.20 -19.08
C GLU A 174 -12.00 -8.11 -18.00
N TYR A 175 -11.70 -6.88 -18.41
CA TYR A 175 -11.74 -5.69 -17.54
C TYR A 175 -12.49 -4.54 -18.21
N PRO A 176 -13.14 -3.67 -17.43
CA PRO A 176 -13.68 -2.42 -17.96
C PRO A 176 -12.53 -1.57 -18.51
N VAL A 177 -12.72 -0.98 -19.70
CA VAL A 177 -11.70 -0.16 -20.37
C VAL A 177 -12.16 1.27 -20.62
N LEU A 178 -11.19 2.18 -20.63
CA LEU A 178 -11.39 3.53 -21.13
C LEU A 178 -11.38 3.53 -22.66
N PRO A 179 -12.22 4.35 -23.31
CA PRO A 179 -12.30 4.40 -24.78
C PRO A 179 -10.98 4.91 -25.39
N ASN A 180 -10.39 5.96 -24.80
CA ASN A 180 -9.17 6.61 -25.28
C ASN A 180 -8.29 7.01 -24.09
N ILE A 181 -6.99 7.17 -24.36
CA ILE A 181 -6.03 7.74 -23.41
C ILE A 181 -6.15 9.27 -23.44
N SER A 182 -6.48 9.88 -22.31
CA SER A 182 -6.50 11.33 -22.14
C SER A 182 -5.08 11.85 -21.92
N ARG A 183 -4.50 12.48 -22.96
CA ARG A 183 -3.18 13.15 -22.88
C ARG A 183 -3.14 14.20 -21.76
N TYR A 184 -4.26 14.87 -21.52
CA TYR A 184 -4.40 15.83 -20.44
C TYR A 184 -4.25 15.16 -19.07
N ASN A 185 -4.95 14.06 -18.81
CA ASN A 185 -4.85 13.33 -17.54
C ASN A 185 -3.42 12.81 -17.32
N VAL A 186 -2.81 12.24 -18.36
CA VAL A 186 -1.41 11.78 -18.32
C VAL A 186 -0.48 12.91 -17.91
N LEU A 187 -0.61 14.10 -18.53
CA LEU A 187 0.20 15.27 -18.19
C LEU A 187 -0.01 15.70 -16.74
N VAL A 188 -1.26 15.77 -16.27
CA VAL A 188 -1.57 16.14 -14.87
C VAL A 188 -0.91 15.17 -13.89
N TYR A 189 -1.02 13.85 -14.12
CA TYR A 189 -0.39 12.87 -13.26
C TYR A 189 1.14 12.98 -13.29
N ILE A 190 1.75 13.17 -14.47
CA ILE A 190 3.21 13.36 -14.59
C ILE A 190 3.68 14.60 -13.81
N LEU A 191 2.94 15.72 -13.88
CA LEU A 191 3.28 16.95 -13.16
C LEU A 191 3.09 16.81 -11.63
N LEU A 192 2.20 15.94 -11.19
CA LEU A 192 1.94 15.68 -9.77
C LEU A 192 3.05 14.84 -9.11
N LEU A 193 3.72 13.96 -9.87
CA LEU A 193 4.65 12.96 -9.33
C LEU A 193 5.91 13.57 -8.69
N PRO A 194 6.70 14.44 -9.35
CA PRO A 194 7.93 14.97 -8.76
C PRO A 194 7.73 15.75 -7.45
N PRO A 195 6.81 16.73 -7.36
CA PRO A 195 6.69 17.53 -6.14
C PRO A 195 6.08 16.73 -4.97
N SER A 196 5.22 15.74 -5.25
CA SER A 196 4.70 14.85 -4.21
C SER A 196 5.77 13.88 -3.70
N ALA A 197 6.61 13.31 -4.58
CA ALA A 197 7.73 12.45 -4.21
C ALA A 197 8.76 13.21 -3.35
N LEU A 198 9.15 14.42 -3.79
CA LEU A 198 10.11 15.27 -3.07
C LEU A 198 9.60 15.61 -1.67
N LEU A 199 8.34 16.04 -1.56
CA LEU A 199 7.74 16.39 -0.28
C LEU A 199 7.64 15.17 0.66
N THR A 200 7.29 14.00 0.12
CA THR A 200 7.24 12.75 0.89
C THR A 200 8.61 12.42 1.48
N TYR A 201 9.65 12.42 0.63
CA TYR A 201 11.02 12.12 1.04
C TYR A 201 11.52 13.13 2.07
N TYR A 202 11.37 14.42 1.79
CA TYR A 202 11.80 15.48 2.71
C TYR A 202 11.09 15.39 4.06
N SER A 203 9.77 15.18 4.07
CA SER A 203 9.00 15.13 5.30
C SER A 203 9.34 13.90 6.15
N LEU A 204 9.35 12.70 5.56
CA LEU A 204 9.56 11.45 6.31
C LEU A 204 11.03 11.14 6.58
N ARG A 205 11.93 11.34 5.60
CA ARG A 205 13.34 10.99 5.75
C ARG A 205 14.14 12.11 6.40
N VAL A 206 13.89 13.37 6.06
CA VAL A 206 14.73 14.47 6.58
C VAL A 206 14.15 15.04 7.87
N LYS A 207 12.90 15.53 7.83
CA LYS A 207 12.30 16.23 8.97
C LYS A 207 11.93 15.29 10.11
N CYS A 208 11.17 14.22 9.83
CA CYS A 208 10.76 13.27 10.86
C CYS A 208 11.96 12.60 11.53
N TYR A 209 13.00 12.24 10.76
CA TYR A 209 14.24 11.68 11.32
C TYR A 209 14.92 12.67 12.28
N SER A 210 15.14 13.91 11.84
CA SER A 210 15.80 14.95 12.64
C SER A 210 15.03 15.29 13.91
N PHE A 211 13.72 15.50 13.82
CA PHE A 211 12.89 15.80 15.00
C PHE A 211 12.73 14.58 15.91
N GLY A 212 12.67 13.37 15.35
CA GLY A 212 12.60 12.16 16.15
C GLY A 212 13.87 11.92 16.97
N LEU A 213 15.06 12.16 16.41
CA LEU A 213 16.32 12.14 17.17
C LEU A 213 16.30 13.18 18.29
N LYS A 214 15.94 14.43 17.95
CA LYS A 214 15.81 15.51 18.94
C LYS A 214 14.83 15.16 20.07
N PHE A 215 13.75 14.44 19.78
CA PHE A 215 12.79 14.02 20.80
C PHE A 215 13.38 13.04 21.80
N TRP A 216 14.24 12.12 21.35
CA TRP A 216 14.91 11.17 22.23
C TRP A 216 16.00 11.83 23.08
N ASP A 217 16.63 12.88 22.57
CA ASP A 217 17.62 13.66 23.33
C ASP A 217 16.93 14.62 24.32
N GLU A 218 15.92 15.37 23.86
CA GLU A 218 15.23 16.43 24.59
C GLU A 218 13.71 16.41 24.31
N PRO A 219 12.94 15.57 25.03
CA PRO A 219 11.51 15.43 24.80
C PRO A 219 10.78 16.72 25.15
N SER A 220 10.10 17.30 24.16
CA SER A 220 9.35 18.54 24.29
C SER A 220 8.06 18.48 23.46
N LEU A 221 7.02 19.18 23.92
CA LEU A 221 5.74 19.26 23.22
C LEU A 221 5.93 19.85 21.82
N ASP A 222 6.78 20.88 21.67
CA ASP A 222 7.07 21.50 20.38
C ASP A 222 7.70 20.51 19.40
N THR A 223 8.63 19.67 19.86
CA THR A 223 9.24 18.63 19.02
C THR A 223 8.21 17.59 18.62
N TYR A 224 7.33 17.17 19.53
CA TYR A 224 6.23 16.26 19.22
C TYR A 224 5.25 16.84 18.19
N ILE A 225 4.86 18.10 18.35
CA ILE A 225 3.98 18.80 17.38
C ILE A 225 4.65 18.85 16.00
N ASN A 226 5.95 19.12 15.92
CA ASN A 226 6.68 19.09 14.65
C ASN A 226 6.68 17.68 14.04
N ILE A 227 6.91 16.62 14.82
CA ILE A 227 6.82 15.24 14.34
C ILE A 227 5.40 14.96 13.81
N PHE A 228 4.37 15.37 14.54
CA PHE A 228 2.98 15.28 14.11
C PHE A 228 2.74 15.95 12.75
N LEU A 229 3.14 17.21 12.60
CA LEU A 229 2.92 17.95 11.36
C LEU A 229 3.66 17.32 10.17
N TRP A 230 4.96 17.05 10.33
CA TRP A 230 5.79 16.51 9.25
C TRP A 230 5.44 15.06 8.89
N SER A 231 5.09 14.23 9.87
CA SER A 231 4.68 12.84 9.59
C SER A 231 3.38 12.79 8.81
N ASN A 232 2.37 13.57 9.21
CA ASN A 232 1.09 13.64 8.50
C ASN A 232 1.25 14.24 7.10
N LEU A 233 2.07 15.27 6.94
CA LEU A 233 2.40 15.84 5.62
C LEU A 233 3.10 14.81 4.73
N GLY A 234 4.02 14.04 5.30
CA GLY A 234 4.71 12.94 4.61
C GLY A 234 3.76 11.82 4.16
N TRP A 235 2.86 11.36 5.04
CA TRP A 235 1.87 10.35 4.69
C TRP A 235 0.85 10.84 3.65
N ALA A 236 0.38 12.08 3.76
CA ALA A 236 -0.55 12.68 2.80
C ALA A 236 0.10 12.86 1.41
N SER A 237 1.32 13.40 1.36
CA SER A 237 2.07 13.54 0.09
C SER A 237 2.42 12.19 -0.52
N GLY A 238 2.75 11.19 0.30
CA GLY A 238 2.97 9.81 -0.16
C GLY A 238 1.70 9.16 -0.71
N PHE A 239 0.55 9.43 -0.08
CA PHE A 239 -0.75 8.99 -0.59
C PHE A 239 -1.05 9.60 -1.96
N ILE A 240 -0.84 10.91 -2.12
CA ILE A 240 -0.99 11.61 -3.40
C ILE A 240 -0.05 11.02 -4.46
N PHE A 241 1.23 10.81 -4.10
CA PHE A 241 2.22 10.24 -5.01
C PHE A 241 1.80 8.86 -5.54
N VAL A 242 1.42 7.93 -4.65
CA VAL A 242 1.12 6.54 -5.04
C VAL A 242 -0.29 6.38 -5.61
N PHE A 243 -1.32 6.75 -4.84
CA PHE A 243 -2.71 6.39 -5.17
C PHE A 243 -3.33 7.30 -6.22
N ILE A 244 -2.90 8.56 -6.29
CA ILE A 244 -3.39 9.51 -7.29
C ILE A 244 -2.42 9.56 -8.48
N GLY A 245 -1.13 9.82 -8.22
CA GLY A 245 -0.12 9.95 -9.25
C GLY A 245 0.16 8.64 -9.98
N ILE A 246 0.76 7.65 -9.31
CA ILE A 246 1.22 6.41 -9.95
C ILE A 246 0.03 5.57 -10.44
N PHE A 247 -0.97 5.30 -9.60
CA PHE A 247 -2.12 4.49 -10.02
C PHE A 247 -3.00 5.19 -11.05
N GLY A 248 -3.16 6.51 -10.96
CA GLY A 248 -3.86 7.30 -11.98
C GLY A 248 -3.14 7.24 -13.33
N LEU A 249 -1.81 7.45 -13.34
CA LEU A 249 -0.99 7.36 -14.55
C LEU A 249 -1.04 5.97 -15.17
N LEU A 250 -0.83 4.92 -14.36
CA LEU A 250 -0.91 3.53 -14.83
C LEU A 250 -2.32 3.21 -15.35
N GLY A 251 -3.37 3.66 -14.66
CA GLY A 251 -4.75 3.45 -15.06
C GLY A 251 -5.06 4.09 -16.41
N GLU A 252 -4.58 5.31 -16.65
CA GLU A 252 -4.76 6.01 -17.93
C GLU A 252 -3.95 5.36 -19.06
N LEU A 253 -2.66 5.09 -18.84
CA LEU A 253 -1.77 4.48 -19.85
C LEU A 253 -2.21 3.08 -20.27
N THR A 254 -2.75 2.30 -19.32
CA THR A 254 -3.26 0.94 -19.60
C THR A 254 -4.73 0.91 -20.03
N ARG A 255 -5.39 2.07 -20.10
CA ARG A 255 -6.84 2.23 -20.30
C ARG A 255 -7.69 1.44 -19.31
N PHE A 256 -7.21 1.28 -18.08
CA PHE A 256 -7.95 0.59 -17.03
C PHE A 256 -9.15 1.44 -16.57
N GLY A 257 -10.35 0.89 -16.74
CA GLY A 257 -11.62 1.61 -16.51
C GLY A 257 -12.13 1.57 -15.07
N ASP A 258 -11.61 0.69 -14.19
CA ASP A 258 -11.92 0.73 -12.76
C ASP A 258 -10.88 1.56 -12.00
N GLN A 259 -11.05 2.89 -12.02
CA GLN A 259 -10.16 3.80 -11.30
C GLN A 259 -10.57 4.03 -9.83
N SER A 260 -11.30 3.09 -9.21
CA SER A 260 -11.64 3.14 -7.77
C SER A 260 -10.51 2.58 -6.88
N PHE A 261 -9.40 3.31 -6.80
CA PHE A 261 -8.25 2.88 -6.01
C PHE A 261 -8.41 3.12 -4.51
N PHE A 262 -9.19 4.14 -4.14
CA PHE A 262 -9.53 4.51 -2.76
C PHE A 262 -10.92 5.17 -2.73
N GLU A 263 -11.46 5.35 -1.54
CA GLU A 263 -12.68 6.10 -1.23
C GLU A 263 -12.38 7.18 -0.18
N ALA A 264 -13.37 7.98 0.24
CA ALA A 264 -13.21 9.01 1.28
C ALA A 264 -12.86 8.41 2.66
N TRP A 265 -11.58 8.07 2.83
CA TRP A 265 -11.01 7.41 4.01
C TRP A 265 -10.69 8.40 5.12
N TRP A 266 -10.52 9.69 4.80
CA TRP A 266 -10.32 10.77 5.77
C TRP A 266 -11.56 10.99 6.65
N ASN A 267 -12.74 10.58 6.19
CA ASN A 267 -13.98 10.60 6.95
C ASN A 267 -14.47 9.16 7.19
N ALA A 268 -13.68 8.38 7.92
CA ALA A 268 -13.95 6.97 8.17
C ALA A 268 -13.63 6.57 9.61
N SER A 269 -14.50 5.75 10.22
CA SER A 269 -14.21 5.05 11.47
C SER A 269 -13.16 3.95 11.23
N VAL A 270 -12.48 3.48 12.28
CA VAL A 270 -11.43 2.42 12.16
C VAL A 270 -11.92 1.20 11.38
N SER A 271 -13.14 0.71 11.65
CA SER A 271 -13.73 -0.42 10.92
C SER A 271 -13.96 -0.20 9.42
N THR A 272 -14.07 1.04 8.97
CA THR A 272 -14.30 1.39 7.56
C THR A 272 -13.05 1.94 6.86
N TYR A 273 -12.13 2.54 7.62
CA TYR A 273 -10.89 3.15 7.15
C TYR A 273 -10.09 2.20 6.25
N TRP A 274 -9.79 1.00 6.73
CA TRP A 274 -8.97 0.01 6.00
C TRP A 274 -9.61 -0.49 4.71
N ARG A 275 -10.93 -0.34 4.53
CA ARG A 275 -11.60 -0.67 3.26
C ARG A 275 -11.52 0.46 2.25
N LYS A 276 -11.51 1.71 2.74
CA LYS A 276 -11.54 2.94 1.93
C LYS A 276 -10.14 3.43 1.55
N TRP A 277 -9.14 3.24 2.41
CA TRP A 277 -7.77 3.73 2.19
C TRP A 277 -7.11 3.09 0.96
N ASN A 278 -7.10 1.76 0.89
CA ASN A 278 -6.54 1.00 -0.22
C ASN A 278 -7.56 -0.04 -0.69
N SER A 279 -8.44 0.39 -1.58
CA SER A 279 -9.54 -0.44 -2.09
C SER A 279 -9.03 -1.65 -2.86
N GLN A 280 -7.86 -1.57 -3.50
CA GLN A 280 -7.29 -2.69 -4.26
C GLN A 280 -6.88 -3.85 -3.35
N VAL A 281 -6.16 -3.57 -2.25
CA VAL A 281 -5.82 -4.59 -1.24
C VAL A 281 -7.08 -5.10 -0.55
N HIS A 282 -8.03 -4.22 -0.22
CA HIS A 282 -9.30 -4.64 0.39
C HIS A 282 -10.08 -5.61 -0.50
N LYS A 283 -10.24 -5.30 -1.80
CA LYS A 283 -10.90 -6.16 -2.80
C LYS A 283 -10.21 -7.53 -2.86
N TRP A 284 -8.88 -7.55 -2.91
CA TRP A 284 -8.09 -8.78 -2.95
C TRP A 284 -8.30 -9.64 -1.70
N ILE A 285 -8.17 -9.05 -0.50
CA ILE A 285 -8.37 -9.76 0.78
C ILE A 285 -9.79 -10.29 0.87
N LYS A 286 -10.79 -9.47 0.52
CA LYS A 286 -12.20 -9.87 0.54
C LYS A 286 -12.45 -11.09 -0.36
N ARG A 287 -11.88 -11.08 -1.57
CA ARG A 287 -12.10 -12.10 -2.61
C ARG A 287 -11.33 -13.39 -2.35
N HIS A 288 -10.06 -13.31 -2.01
CA HIS A 288 -9.18 -14.48 -1.95
C HIS A 288 -9.00 -15.04 -0.53
N VAL A 289 -9.17 -14.22 0.50
CA VAL A 289 -8.95 -14.63 1.90
C VAL A 289 -10.27 -14.72 2.65
N HIS A 290 -10.99 -13.60 2.80
CA HIS A 290 -12.18 -13.54 3.65
C HIS A 290 -13.26 -14.53 3.20
N ARG A 291 -13.67 -14.50 1.93
CA ARG A 291 -14.69 -15.43 1.40
C ARG A 291 -14.27 -16.90 1.53
N ALA A 292 -12.99 -17.20 1.35
CA ALA A 292 -12.46 -18.55 1.52
C ALA A 292 -12.54 -19.01 2.99
N LEU A 293 -12.29 -18.13 3.96
CA LEU A 293 -12.43 -18.41 5.39
C LEU A 293 -13.90 -18.61 5.77
N ILE A 294 -14.82 -17.75 5.29
CA ILE A 294 -16.25 -17.90 5.55
C ILE A 294 -16.79 -19.23 5.00
N LYS A 295 -16.37 -19.65 3.80
CA LYS A 295 -16.74 -20.95 3.22
C LYS A 295 -16.25 -22.15 4.05
N ARG A 296 -15.25 -21.95 4.91
CA ARG A 296 -14.74 -22.95 5.88
C ARG A 296 -15.38 -22.79 7.27
N ASN A 297 -16.56 -22.16 7.36
CA ASN A 297 -17.31 -21.93 8.60
C ASN A 297 -16.56 -21.10 9.67
N ILE A 298 -15.56 -20.30 9.28
CA ILE A 298 -14.90 -19.35 10.18
C ILE A 298 -15.79 -18.11 10.33
N THR A 299 -16.02 -17.66 11.56
CA THR A 299 -16.85 -16.48 11.82
C THR A 299 -16.26 -15.20 11.21
N THR A 300 -17.10 -14.21 10.91
CA THR A 300 -16.66 -12.90 10.41
C THR A 300 -15.66 -12.22 11.35
N ARG A 301 -15.85 -12.34 12.67
CA ARG A 301 -14.94 -11.76 13.68
C ARG A 301 -13.58 -12.44 13.64
N SER A 302 -13.54 -13.78 13.70
CA SER A 302 -12.29 -14.54 13.63
C SER A 302 -11.56 -14.32 12.29
N SER A 303 -12.31 -14.23 11.19
CA SER A 303 -11.73 -13.93 9.87
C SER A 303 -11.04 -12.56 9.84
N ARG A 304 -11.65 -11.52 10.43
CA ARG A 304 -11.01 -10.20 10.55
C ARG A 304 -9.72 -10.26 11.37
N ILE A 305 -9.73 -10.95 12.50
CA ILE A 305 -8.53 -11.11 13.35
C ILE A 305 -7.40 -11.79 12.58
N ILE A 306 -7.69 -12.91 11.90
CA ILE A 306 -6.71 -13.63 11.07
C ILE A 306 -6.14 -12.73 9.99
N ILE A 307 -7.00 -11.97 9.29
CA ILE A 307 -6.58 -11.04 8.23
C ILE A 307 -5.61 -9.99 8.78
N PHE A 308 -5.90 -9.37 9.93
CA PHE A 308 -5.03 -8.34 10.52
C PHE A 308 -3.71 -8.90 11.08
N ILE A 309 -3.71 -10.13 11.60
CA ILE A 309 -2.48 -10.83 12.02
C ILE A 309 -1.58 -11.09 10.81
N VAL A 310 -2.14 -11.69 9.75
CA VAL A 310 -1.38 -11.94 8.51
C VAL A 310 -0.91 -10.63 7.90
N SER A 311 -1.76 -9.60 7.90
CA SER A 311 -1.38 -8.26 7.44
C SER A 311 -0.23 -7.68 8.25
N GLY A 312 -0.20 -7.88 9.57
CA GLY A 312 0.90 -7.44 10.43
C GLY A 312 2.22 -8.11 10.09
N ILE A 313 2.23 -9.42 9.83
CA ILE A 313 3.44 -10.14 9.40
C ILE A 313 3.97 -9.56 8.09
N VAL A 314 3.06 -9.29 7.15
CA VAL A 314 3.39 -8.70 5.85
C VAL A 314 3.92 -7.28 5.99
N HIS A 315 3.33 -6.44 6.85
CA HIS A 315 3.83 -5.09 7.10
C HIS A 315 5.20 -5.12 7.76
N GLU A 316 5.43 -5.98 8.76
CA GLU A 316 6.75 -6.19 9.35
C GLU A 316 7.78 -6.64 8.31
N TYR A 317 7.41 -7.52 7.38
CA TYR A 317 8.29 -7.90 6.27
C TYR A 317 8.66 -6.71 5.38
N ILE A 318 7.70 -5.83 5.06
CA ILE A 318 7.93 -4.68 4.16
C ILE A 318 8.73 -3.57 4.83
N ILE A 319 8.37 -3.16 6.05
CA ILE A 319 8.93 -1.96 6.72
C ILE A 319 9.92 -2.30 7.85
N GLY A 320 10.10 -3.59 8.15
CA GLY A 320 10.86 -4.06 9.30
C GLY A 320 12.30 -3.56 9.29
N ASP A 321 12.96 -3.49 8.14
CA ASP A 321 14.33 -2.96 8.07
C ASP A 321 14.44 -1.50 8.52
N VAL A 322 13.50 -0.64 8.10
CA VAL A 322 13.42 0.77 8.50
C VAL A 322 13.06 0.90 9.98
N LEU A 323 12.32 -0.07 10.53
CA LEU A 323 11.94 -0.12 11.95
C LEU A 323 12.85 -1.01 12.81
N ASN A 324 13.98 -1.47 12.28
CA ASN A 324 14.94 -2.38 12.93
C ASN A 324 14.33 -3.71 13.43
N TYR A 325 13.34 -4.25 12.72
CA TYR A 325 12.65 -5.53 12.96
C TYR A 325 12.14 -5.71 14.39
N ARG A 326 11.66 -4.61 14.99
CA ARG A 326 11.16 -4.58 16.36
C ARG A 326 9.75 -5.17 16.53
N GLY A 327 9.14 -5.71 15.47
CA GLY A 327 7.77 -6.24 15.50
C GLY A 327 6.69 -5.16 15.46
N ILE A 328 7.06 -3.92 15.14
CA ILE A 328 6.17 -2.76 15.26
C ILE A 328 5.16 -2.75 14.12
N GLY A 329 5.57 -3.09 12.90
CA GLY A 329 4.63 -3.26 11.78
C GLY A 329 3.59 -4.35 12.09
N PHE A 330 4.02 -5.42 12.75
CA PHE A 330 3.11 -6.46 13.23
C PHE A 330 2.13 -5.94 14.28
N ILE A 331 2.62 -5.33 15.36
CA ILE A 331 1.80 -4.84 16.47
C ILE A 331 0.82 -3.77 16.00
N THR A 332 1.26 -2.81 15.16
CA THR A 332 0.41 -1.74 14.63
C THR A 332 -0.77 -2.31 13.84
N MET A 333 -0.58 -3.35 13.03
CA MET A 333 -1.68 -3.94 12.26
C MET A 333 -2.53 -4.90 13.09
N ALA A 334 -1.92 -5.72 13.96
CA ALA A 334 -2.64 -6.66 14.81
C ALA A 334 -3.55 -5.95 15.82
N SER A 335 -3.15 -4.76 16.29
CA SER A 335 -3.92 -3.94 17.24
C SER A 335 -5.14 -3.22 16.65
N GLN A 336 -5.34 -3.25 15.32
CA GLN A 336 -6.45 -2.52 14.68
C GLN A 336 -7.84 -3.01 15.11
N VAL A 337 -8.03 -4.32 15.29
CA VAL A 337 -9.31 -4.88 15.74
C VAL A 337 -9.59 -4.56 17.23
N PRO A 338 -8.61 -4.74 18.15
CA PRO A 338 -8.73 -4.21 19.51
C PRO A 338 -9.01 -2.71 19.56
N LEU A 339 -8.30 -1.90 18.76
CA LEU A 339 -8.48 -0.45 18.71
C LEU A 339 -9.90 -0.05 18.28
N ASP A 340 -10.44 -0.68 17.23
CA ASP A 340 -11.82 -0.46 16.79
C ASP A 340 -12.84 -0.79 17.90
N THR A 341 -12.58 -1.87 18.65
CA THR A 341 -13.43 -2.28 19.78
C THR A 341 -13.33 -1.28 20.93
N PHE A 342 -12.12 -0.85 21.27
CA PHE A 342 -11.84 0.10 22.33
C PHE A 342 -12.49 1.46 22.05
N ILE A 343 -12.32 1.99 20.83
CA ILE A 343 -12.97 3.23 20.40
C ILE A 343 -14.48 3.06 20.51
N LYS A 344 -15.09 2.01 19.92
CA LYS A 344 -16.54 1.81 20.00
C LYS A 344 -17.06 1.75 21.44
N PHE A 345 -16.31 1.14 22.35
CA PHE A 345 -16.66 1.09 23.76
C PHE A 345 -16.56 2.46 24.43
N GLY A 346 -15.43 3.17 24.33
CA GLY A 346 -15.24 4.50 24.93
C GLY A 346 -16.25 5.54 24.44
N MET A 347 -16.70 5.38 23.19
CA MET A 347 -17.68 6.27 22.56
C MET A 347 -19.08 6.14 23.13
N GLN A 348 -19.41 5.01 23.79
CA GLN A 348 -20.66 4.88 24.55
C GLN A 348 -20.69 5.85 25.74
N TRP A 349 -19.52 6.24 26.25
CA TRP A 349 -19.38 7.10 27.43
C TRP A 349 -19.19 8.58 27.08
N VAL A 350 -18.42 8.88 26.03
CA VAL A 350 -17.95 10.25 25.72
C VAL A 350 -18.78 10.97 24.65
N LYS A 351 -19.72 10.29 23.96
CA LYS A 351 -20.54 10.85 22.86
C LYS A 351 -19.71 11.61 21.79
N LEU A 352 -18.46 11.23 21.57
CA LEU A 352 -17.62 11.83 20.54
C LEU A 352 -18.09 11.37 19.15
N ASN A 353 -17.44 11.84 18.07
CA ASN A 353 -17.63 11.25 16.74
C ASN A 353 -16.58 10.15 16.42
N GLN A 354 -16.99 9.01 15.85
CA GLN A 354 -16.08 7.86 15.62
C GLN A 354 -14.99 8.18 14.60
N GLU A 355 -15.31 8.98 13.58
CA GLU A 355 -14.34 9.44 12.58
C GLU A 355 -13.29 10.37 13.20
N PHE A 356 -13.70 11.25 14.12
CA PHE A 356 -12.77 12.10 14.85
C PHE A 356 -11.84 11.27 15.75
N ALA A 357 -12.37 10.31 16.50
CA ALA A 357 -11.55 9.41 17.32
C ALA A 357 -10.54 8.60 16.48
N ALA A 358 -10.95 8.11 15.31
CA ALA A 358 -10.06 7.42 14.37
C ALA A 358 -8.95 8.36 13.84
N THR A 359 -9.32 9.62 13.53
CA THR A 359 -8.38 10.64 13.07
C THR A 359 -7.32 10.94 14.13
N VAL A 360 -7.72 11.10 15.40
CA VAL A 360 -6.78 11.29 16.52
C VAL A 360 -5.88 10.07 16.67
N ALA A 361 -6.46 8.87 16.67
CA ALA A 361 -5.69 7.63 16.84
C ALA A 361 -4.62 7.43 15.74
N PHE A 362 -4.96 7.69 14.48
CA PHE A 362 -4.01 7.51 13.37
C PHE A 362 -3.03 8.67 13.22
N ASN A 363 -3.51 9.91 13.26
CA ASN A 363 -2.72 11.07 12.87
C ASN A 363 -1.98 11.68 14.05
N VAL A 364 -2.63 11.80 15.22
CA VAL A 364 -2.04 12.45 16.41
C VAL A 364 -1.17 11.49 17.20
N ILE A 365 -1.52 10.20 17.22
CA ILE A 365 -0.80 9.17 17.99
C ILE A 365 0.00 8.26 17.04
N GLY A 366 -0.68 7.56 16.13
CA GLY A 366 -0.07 6.51 15.30
C GLY A 366 1.11 6.97 14.46
N ALA A 367 0.93 8.00 13.64
CA ALA A 367 1.98 8.50 12.74
C ALA A 367 3.21 9.01 13.51
N PRO A 368 3.09 9.85 14.57
CA PRO A 368 4.22 10.22 15.41
C PRO A 368 4.90 9.05 16.09
N CYS A 369 4.15 8.10 16.66
CA CYS A 369 4.73 6.93 17.30
C CYS A 369 5.59 6.11 16.33
N LEU A 370 5.14 5.92 15.07
CA LEU A 370 5.94 5.24 14.05
C LEU A 370 7.26 5.97 13.76
N VAL A 371 7.26 7.31 13.73
CA VAL A 371 8.48 8.10 13.56
C VAL A 371 9.42 7.86 14.74
N LEU A 372 8.93 8.04 15.97
CA LEU A 372 9.74 7.88 17.18
C LEU A 372 10.37 6.50 17.28
N VAL A 373 9.62 5.46 16.91
CA VAL A 373 10.11 4.08 16.90
C VAL A 373 11.16 3.84 15.82
N SER A 374 11.03 4.46 14.65
CA SER A 374 12.01 4.29 13.57
C SER A 374 13.40 4.82 13.93
N VAL A 375 13.48 5.87 14.75
CA VAL A 375 14.73 6.47 15.22
C VAL A 375 15.08 6.15 16.68
N MET A 376 14.32 5.26 17.31
CA MET A 376 14.55 4.86 18.70
C MET A 376 15.97 4.26 18.87
N PRO A 377 16.72 4.67 19.91
CA PRO A 377 18.02 4.09 20.24
C PRO A 377 17.95 2.57 20.40
N LYS A 378 18.99 1.85 19.96
CA LYS A 378 19.02 0.37 20.02
C LYS A 378 19.07 -0.17 21.44
N ASP A 379 19.66 0.57 22.38
CA ASP A 379 19.82 0.15 23.77
C ASP A 379 18.71 0.64 24.70
N PHE A 380 17.70 1.37 24.17
CA PHE A 380 16.60 1.93 24.96
C PHE A 380 15.93 0.91 25.91
N PHE A 381 15.61 -0.28 25.40
CA PHE A 381 15.00 -1.34 26.23
C PHE A 381 15.98 -1.99 27.22
N LYS A 382 17.29 -1.95 26.96
CA LYS A 382 18.28 -2.52 27.90
C LYS A 382 18.47 -1.62 29.11
N ASP A 383 18.40 -0.31 28.93
CA ASP A 383 18.54 0.65 30.01
C ASP A 383 17.27 0.72 30.86
N ALA A 384 16.09 0.60 30.24
CA ALA A 384 14.80 0.55 30.93
C ALA A 384 14.59 -0.70 31.82
N ILE A 385 15.35 -1.78 31.61
CA ILE A 385 15.33 -2.99 32.45
C ILE A 385 16.31 -2.87 33.62
N LYS A 386 17.28 -1.95 33.54
CA LYS A 386 18.28 -1.70 34.60
C LYS A 386 17.86 -0.63 35.59
N SER A 387 16.93 0.25 35.21
CA SER A 387 16.23 1.20 36.09
C SER A 387 15.02 0.55 36.74
#